data_AF-A0A7J4V0V9-F1
#
_entry.id   AF-A0A7J4V0V9-F1
#
_cell.length_a   1.000
_cell.length_b   1.000
_cell.length_c   1.000
_cell.angle_alpha   90.00
_cell.angle_beta   90.00
_cell.angle_gamma   90.00
#
_symmetry.space_group_name_H-M   'P 1'
#
loop_
_entity.id
_entity.type
_entity.pdbx_description
1 polymer ?
#
loop_
_entity_poly.entity_id
_entity_poly.type
_entity_poly.pdbx_seq_one_letter_code
_entity_poly.pdbx_strand_id
1 'polypeptide(L)' 'LGYQLLTDDYSIQNLATVLGVPYKGFDQKGITKVLEWEAKCTGCGKVLGPESKECDVCGRPTKMRRKRVLGR' A
#
# COMPACT_ATOMS: atom_id res chain seq x y z
N LEU A 1 17.74 0.90 -21.29
CA LEU A 1 16.96 -0.30 -21.66
C LEU A 1 15.50 0.10 -21.60
N GLY A 2 14.84 0.28 -22.75
CA GLY A 2 13.43 0.64 -22.81
C GLY A 2 12.55 -0.59 -22.67
N TYR A 3 12.29 -1.01 -21.43
CA TYR A 3 11.35 -2.10 -21.14
C TYR A 3 10.08 -1.53 -20.50
N GLN A 4 8.93 -2.13 -20.78
CA GLN A 4 7.64 -1.76 -20.21
C GLN A 4 6.84 -3.02 -19.93
N LEU A 5 6.30 -3.12 -18.71
CA LEU A 5 5.58 -4.28 -18.24
C LEU A 5 4.13 -4.24 -18.75
N LEU A 6 3.70 -5.22 -19.54
CA LEU A 6 2.29 -5.32 -19.96
C LEU A 6 1.51 -6.20 -18.99
N THR A 7 0.55 -5.61 -18.28
CA THR A 7 -0.30 -6.34 -17.33
C THR A 7 -1.55 -5.55 -16.99
N ASP A 8 -2.68 -6.25 -16.85
CA ASP A 8 -3.92 -5.71 -16.28
C ASP A 8 -4.12 -6.10 -14.80
N ASP A 9 -3.15 -6.80 -14.19
CA ASP A 9 -3.23 -7.17 -12.78
C ASP A 9 -2.87 -5.98 -11.87
N TYR A 10 -3.84 -5.54 -11.07
CA TYR A 10 -3.66 -4.41 -10.15
C TYR A 10 -2.61 -4.64 -9.07
N SER A 11 -2.38 -5.88 -8.62
CA SER A 11 -1.34 -6.19 -7.63
C SER A 11 0.05 -6.00 -8.24
N ILE A 12 0.23 -6.43 -9.49
CA ILE A 12 1.48 -6.24 -10.23
C ILE A 12 1.68 -4.74 -10.55
N GLN A 13 0.64 -4.02 -10.98
CA GLN A 13 0.74 -2.57 -11.24
C GLN A 13 1.07 -1.75 -9.98
N ASN A 14 0.54 -2.15 -8.81
CA ASN A 14 0.92 -1.56 -7.52
C ASN A 14 2.42 -1.73 -7.25
N LEU A 15 2.93 -2.96 -7.37
CA LEU A 15 4.35 -3.26 -7.17
C LEU A 15 5.21 -2.50 -8.18
N ALA A 16 4.83 -2.47 -9.45
CA ALA A 16 5.53 -1.73 -10.48
C ALA A 16 5.59 -0.22 -10.17
N THR A 17 4.50 0.35 -9.65
CA THR A 17 4.46 1.75 -9.23
C THR A 17 5.41 2.03 -8.06
N VAL A 18 5.42 1.15 -7.04
CA VAL A 18 6.33 1.27 -5.89
C VAL A 18 7.80 1.11 -6.31
N LEU A 19 8.08 0.22 -7.26
CA LEU A 19 9.42 -0.08 -7.76
C LEU A 19 9.91 0.88 -8.87
N GLY A 20 9.07 1.81 -9.33
CA GLY A 20 9.40 2.71 -10.45
C GLY A 20 9.52 2.00 -11.81
N VAL A 21 8.92 0.83 -11.96
CA VAL A 21 8.91 0.06 -13.21
C VAL A 21 7.77 0.58 -14.11
N PRO A 22 8.05 1.03 -15.34
CA PRO A 22 7.01 1.46 -16.26
C PRO A 22 6.13 0.27 -16.69
N TYR A 23 4.82 0.46 -16.71
CA TYR A 23 3.85 -0.57 -17.12
C TYR A 23 2.75 0.00 -18.03
N LYS A 24 2.00 -0.88 -18.71
CA LYS A 24 0.83 -0.56 -19.54
C LYS A 24 -0.25 -1.63 -19.34
N GLY A 25 -1.50 -1.21 -19.15
CA GLY A 25 -2.66 -2.10 -19.27
C GLY A 25 -3.07 -2.31 -20.73
N PHE A 26 -3.82 -3.36 -21.04
CA PHE A 26 -4.36 -3.58 -22.39
C PHE A 26 -5.56 -2.68 -22.65
N ASP A 27 -6.58 -2.76 -21.79
CA ASP A 27 -7.86 -2.07 -21.97
C ASP A 27 -8.27 -1.25 -20.72
N GLN A 28 -7.54 -1.40 -19.62
CA GLN A 28 -7.80 -0.69 -18.36
C GLN A 28 -6.96 0.59 -18.25
N LYS A 29 -7.51 1.63 -17.61
CA LYS A 29 -6.85 2.94 -17.38
C LYS A 29 -5.55 2.90 -16.56
N GLY A 30 -5.06 1.72 -16.17
CA GLY A 30 -3.95 1.53 -15.25
C GLY A 30 -4.33 1.87 -13.80
N ILE A 31 -3.41 1.67 -12.86
CA ILE A 31 -3.70 1.90 -11.46
C ILE A 31 -3.84 3.41 -11.19
N THR A 32 -4.96 3.80 -10.61
CA THR A 32 -5.23 5.21 -10.29
C THR A 32 -4.86 5.54 -8.84
N LYS A 33 -4.74 4.51 -7.98
CA LYS A 33 -4.48 4.66 -6.54
C LYS A 33 -3.64 3.49 -6.04
N VAL A 34 -2.51 3.79 -5.41
CA VAL A 34 -1.73 2.80 -4.67
C VAL A 34 -2.38 2.55 -3.30
N LEU A 35 -2.58 1.28 -2.96
CA LEU A 35 -3.10 0.87 -1.66
C LEU A 35 -1.93 0.57 -0.70
N GLU A 36 -1.68 1.48 0.23
CA GLU A 36 -0.76 1.23 1.34
C GLU A 36 -1.54 0.75 2.58
N TRP A 37 -0.97 -0.20 3.31
CA TRP A 37 -1.53 -0.75 4.54
C TRP A 37 -0.67 -0.35 5.74
N GLU A 38 -1.30 -0.02 6.86
CA GLU A 38 -0.64 0.36 8.11
C GLU A 38 -1.32 -0.31 9.31
N ALA A 39 -0.55 -0.60 10.36
CA ALA A 39 -1.11 -1.08 11.62
C ALA A 39 -1.47 0.12 12.50
N LYS A 40 -2.65 0.11 13.12
CA LYS A 40 -3.05 1.12 14.12
C LYS A 40 -3.38 0.46 15.45
N CYS A 41 -2.83 0.98 16.54
CA CYS A 41 -3.15 0.53 17.89
C CYS A 41 -4.64 0.72 18.19
N THR A 42 -5.28 -0.31 18.75
CA THR A 42 -6.70 -0.28 19.15
C THR A 42 -6.97 0.54 20.41
N GLY A 43 -5.93 0.87 21.18
CA GLY A 43 -6.03 1.68 22.40
C GLY A 43 -5.68 3.14 22.18
N CYS A 44 -4.39 3.43 22.02
CA CYS A 44 -3.89 4.81 21.93
C CYS A 44 -4.02 5.41 20.52
N GLY A 45 -4.33 4.59 19.51
CA GLY A 45 -4.50 5.06 18.14
C GLY A 45 -3.20 5.35 17.37
N LYS A 46 -2.02 5.09 17.95
CA LYS A 46 -0.72 5.21 17.27
C LYS A 46 -0.68 4.36 16.00
N VAL A 47 -0.10 4.90 14.93
CA VAL A 47 0.18 4.17 13.69
C VAL A 47 1.58 3.56 13.80
N LEU A 48 1.67 2.28 13.49
CA LEU A 48 2.88 1.47 13.52
C LEU A 48 3.11 0.84 12.14
N GLY A 49 4.28 0.22 11.96
CA GLY A 49 4.58 -0.56 10.76
C GLY A 49 3.56 -1.69 10.56
N PRO A 50 3.30 -2.12 9.31
CA PRO A 50 2.26 -3.10 8.99
C PRO A 50 2.44 -4.46 9.71
N GLU A 51 3.68 -4.83 10.05
CA GLU A 51 4.01 -6.07 10.75
C GLU A 51 3.79 -6.01 12.27
N SER A 52 3.60 -4.82 12.85
CA SER A 52 3.52 -4.63 14.30
C SER A 52 2.18 -5.12 14.83
N LYS A 53 2.15 -6.25 15.55
CA LYS A 53 0.93 -6.82 16.18
C LYS A 53 0.56 -6.18 17.52
N GLU A 54 1.54 -5.60 18.20
CA GLU A 54 1.38 -4.96 19.51
C GLU A 54 1.91 -3.53 19.48
N CYS A 55 1.30 -2.67 20.30
CA CYS A 55 1.70 -1.28 20.40
C CYS A 55 2.85 -1.10 21.40
N ASP A 56 3.93 -0.50 20.92
CA ASP A 56 5.11 -0.11 21.72
C ASP A 56 4.83 0.95 22.81
N VAL A 57 3.70 1.67 22.73
CA VAL A 57 3.33 2.71 23.71
C VAL A 57 2.41 2.19 24.81
N CYS A 58 1.42 1.37 24.49
CA CYS A 58 0.39 0.96 25.46
C CYS A 58 0.13 -0.54 25.53
N GLY A 59 0.90 -1.37 24.83
CA GLY A 59 0.83 -2.83 24.88
C GLY A 59 -0.43 -3.45 24.28
N ARG A 60 -1.39 -2.64 23.80
CA ARG A 60 -2.63 -3.16 23.19
C ARG A 60 -2.40 -3.66 21.76
N PRO A 61 -3.22 -4.61 21.29
CA PRO A 61 -3.10 -5.14 19.94
C PRO A 61 -3.37 -4.05 18.89
N THR A 62 -2.76 -4.23 17.74
CA THR A 62 -2.98 -3.38 16.56
C THR A 62 -4.03 -3.99 15.64
N LYS A 63 -4.62 -3.15 14.78
CA LYS A 63 -5.47 -3.58 13.67
C LYS A 63 -4.93 -3.00 12.38
N MET A 64 -4.88 -3.83 11.34
CA MET A 64 -4.46 -3.42 10.01
C MET A 64 -5.57 -2.59 9.36
N ARG A 65 -5.19 -1.47 8.76
CA ARG A 65 -6.11 -0.58 8.04
C ARG A 65 -5.46 -0.05 6.78
N ARG A 66 -6.29 0.33 5.82
CA ARG A 66 -5.84 1.09 4.65
C ARG A 66 -5.33 2.45 5.11
N LYS A 67 -4.12 2.80 4.71
CA LYS A 67 -3.55 4.15 4.87
C LYS A 67 -4.38 5.11 4.04
N ARG A 68 -4.93 6.14 4.69
CA ARG A 68 -5.59 7.23 3.98
C ARG A 68 -4.50 8.12 3.42
N VAL A 69 -4.26 8.00 2.12
CA VAL A 69 -3.51 9.03 1.39
C VAL A 69 -4.46 10.24 1.31
N LEU A 70 -4.25 11.24 2.17
CA LEU A 70 -4.84 12.56 1.95
C LEU A 70 -4.35 13.00 0.57
N GLY A 71 -5.30 13.28 -0.34
CA GLY A 71 -5.00 13.57 -1.73
C GLY A 71 -3.94 14.66 -1.85
N ARG A 72 -3.00 14.45 -2.78
CA ARG A 72 -2.27 15.57 -3.39
C ARG A 72 -3.25 16.45 -4.14
#